data_AF-A0A3N9PM23-F1
#
_entry.id   AF-A0A3N9PM23-F1
#
_cell.length_a   1.000
_cell.length_b   1.000
_cell.length_c   1.000
_cell.angle_alpha   90.00
_cell.angle_beta   90.00
_cell.angle_gamma   90.00
#
_symmetry.space_group_name_H-M   'P 1'
#
loop_
_entity.id
_entity.type
_entity.pdbx_description
1 polymer ?
#
loop_
_entity_poly.entity_id
_entity_poly.type
_entity_poly.pdbx_seq_one_letter_code
_entity_poly.pdbx_strand_id
1 'polypeptide(L)'
;MAATRPDRDDFVEEIGPVPTIFEPPPPDIQREIERLNAALDATIPRKTAQNLLIATWNIRAFASLTRKWTATVDDSPKRDLRGLLAIINILSRFDVIAIQEVKGDLRALRDAIHYLGDRWAFLMTDVNRGAAGNSERMAFLFDAQRLNLSGLACELV
;
A
#
# COMPACT_ATOMS: atom_id res chain seq x y z
N MET A 1 -36.58 -17.57 46.83
CA MET A 1 -35.40 -18.18 46.16
C MET A 1 -35.26 -17.47 44.82
N ALA A 2 -34.54 -16.34 44.80
CA ALA A 2 -34.41 -15.51 43.59
C ALA A 2 -33.13 -15.94 42.85
N ALA A 3 -33.27 -16.27 41.57
CA ALA A 3 -32.14 -16.62 40.70
C ALA A 3 -31.35 -15.36 40.36
N THR A 4 -30.10 -15.31 40.81
CA THR A 4 -29.12 -14.28 40.47
C THR A 4 -28.79 -14.39 38.98
N ARG A 5 -29.02 -13.32 38.21
CA ARG A 5 -28.51 -13.20 36.84
C ARG A 5 -26.98 -13.16 36.89
N PRO A 6 -26.25 -13.87 36.01
CA PRO A 6 -24.80 -13.72 35.94
C PRO A 6 -24.46 -12.32 35.41
N ASP A 7 -23.40 -11.77 35.99
CA ASP A 7 -22.84 -10.45 35.72
C ASP A 7 -22.41 -10.34 34.24
N ARG A 8 -22.63 -9.18 33.64
CA ARG A 8 -22.33 -8.91 32.22
C ARG A 8 -20.90 -8.37 32.01
N ASP A 9 -19.95 -8.82 32.82
CA ASP A 9 -18.58 -8.30 32.84
C ASP A 9 -17.51 -9.35 32.49
N ASP A 10 -17.87 -10.37 31.71
CA ASP A 10 -16.89 -11.31 31.14
C ASP A 10 -16.77 -11.08 29.63
N PHE A 11 -15.52 -10.95 29.16
CA PHE A 11 -15.05 -10.74 27.76
C PHE A 11 -14.96 -9.29 27.26
N VAL A 12 -14.18 -8.46 27.94
CA VAL A 12 -13.38 -7.46 27.21
C VAL A 12 -12.17 -8.21 26.65
N GLU A 13 -12.22 -8.61 25.38
CA GLU A 13 -11.02 -9.04 24.66
C GLU A 13 -10.00 -7.91 24.77
N GLU A 14 -8.86 -8.17 25.38
CA GLU A 14 -7.76 -7.22 25.49
C GLU A 14 -7.21 -6.99 24.08
N ILE A 15 -7.77 -6.00 23.37
CA ILE A 15 -7.34 -5.65 22.01
C ILE A 15 -5.95 -5.03 22.15
N GLY A 16 -4.92 -5.86 22.04
CA GLY A 16 -3.53 -5.42 21.88
C GLY A 16 -3.41 -4.40 20.74
N PRO A 17 -2.31 -3.62 20.70
CA PRO A 17 -2.16 -2.56 19.72
C PRO A 17 -2.32 -3.12 18.30
N VAL A 18 -3.13 -2.44 17.49
CA VAL A 18 -3.38 -2.80 16.09
C VAL A 18 -2.06 -2.67 15.32
N PRO A 19 -1.52 -3.76 14.73
CA PRO A 19 -0.22 -3.71 14.07
C PRO A 19 -0.17 -2.69 12.93
N THR A 20 0.98 -2.04 12.80
CA THR A 20 1.25 -1.07 11.72
C THR A 20 2.38 -1.55 10.82
N ILE A 21 2.43 -1.02 9.59
CA ILE A 21 3.49 -1.32 8.62
C ILE A 21 4.87 -0.80 9.08
N PHE A 22 4.92 0.03 10.13
CA PHE A 22 6.14 0.64 10.68
C PHE A 22 6.77 -0.20 11.79
N GLU A 23 6.09 -1.26 12.22
CA GLU A 23 6.65 -2.26 13.12
C GLU A 23 7.51 -3.28 12.34
N PRO A 24 8.49 -3.92 12.99
CA PRO A 24 9.22 -5.02 12.39
C PRO A 24 8.26 -6.16 11.98
N PRO A 25 8.35 -6.69 10.74
CA PRO A 25 7.57 -7.84 10.33
C PRO A 25 7.98 -9.11 11.10
N PRO A 26 7.06 -10.08 11.25
CA PRO A 26 7.40 -11.41 11.72
C PRO A 26 8.58 -12.03 10.95
N PRO A 27 9.42 -12.88 11.59
CA PRO A 27 10.67 -13.36 10.98
C PRO A 27 10.52 -14.12 9.67
N ASP A 28 9.39 -14.82 9.47
CA ASP A 28 9.06 -15.51 8.22
C ASP A 28 8.76 -14.54 7.09
N ILE A 29 7.99 -13.49 7.36
CA ILE A 29 7.69 -12.41 6.40
C ILE A 29 8.97 -11.62 6.09
N GLN A 30 9.80 -11.34 7.09
CA GLN A 30 11.10 -10.68 6.89
C GLN A 30 11.97 -11.45 5.88
N ARG A 31 12.10 -12.78 6.05
CA ARG A 31 12.86 -13.64 5.12
C ARG A 31 12.27 -13.65 3.71
N GLU A 32 10.95 -13.58 3.59
CA GLU A 32 10.29 -13.50 2.28
C GLU A 32 10.61 -12.18 1.57
N ILE A 33 10.53 -11.06 2.30
CA ILE A 33 10.86 -9.74 1.76
C ILE A 33 12.34 -9.65 1.39
N GLU A 34 13.24 -10.26 2.15
CA GLU A 34 14.67 -10.35 1.79
C GLU A 34 14.88 -11.13 0.49
N ARG A 35 14.17 -12.24 0.29
CA ARG A 35 14.21 -13.00 -0.96
C ARG A 35 13.65 -12.21 -2.14
N LEU A 36 12.53 -11.52 -1.94
CA LEU A 36 11.97 -10.61 -2.94
C LEU A 36 12.97 -9.53 -3.31
N ASN A 37 13.60 -8.90 -2.31
CA ASN A 37 14.57 -7.84 -2.54
C ASN A 37 15.80 -8.32 -3.30
N ALA A 38 16.34 -9.50 -2.96
CA ALA A 38 17.44 -10.10 -3.72
C ALA A 38 17.05 -10.37 -5.18
N ALA A 39 15.82 -10.85 -5.43
CA ALA A 39 15.32 -11.07 -6.79
C ALA A 39 15.15 -9.75 -7.56
N LEU A 40 14.63 -8.70 -6.91
CA LEU A 40 14.49 -7.36 -7.51
C LEU A 40 15.87 -6.75 -7.82
N ASP A 41 16.85 -6.88 -6.92
CA ASP A 41 18.22 -6.40 -7.13
C ASP A 41 18.92 -7.10 -8.31
N ALA A 42 18.60 -8.36 -8.56
CA ALA A 42 19.16 -9.13 -9.68
C ALA A 42 18.47 -8.82 -11.03
N THR A 43 17.24 -8.31 -11.02
CA THR A 43 16.40 -8.19 -12.22
C THR A 43 16.16 -6.75 -12.67
N ILE A 44 16.09 -5.81 -11.72
CA ILE A 44 15.84 -4.40 -11.99
C ILE A 44 17.16 -3.62 -11.86
N PRO A 45 17.57 -2.85 -12.87
CA PRO A 45 18.75 -2.00 -12.77
C PRO A 45 18.69 -1.08 -11.56
N ARG A 46 19.84 -0.76 -10.96
CA ARG A 46 19.89 0.25 -9.89
C ARG A 46 19.66 1.65 -10.46
N LYS A 47 18.98 2.50 -9.68
CA LYS A 47 18.88 3.94 -9.94
C LYS A 47 20.26 4.59 -9.89
N THR A 48 20.66 5.28 -10.96
CA THR A 48 21.91 6.05 -11.07
C THR A 48 21.61 7.46 -11.59
N ALA A 49 22.58 8.36 -11.59
CA ALA A 49 22.38 9.70 -12.16
C ALA A 49 22.23 9.70 -13.69
N GLN A 50 22.51 8.57 -14.35
CA GLN A 50 22.52 8.40 -15.80
C GLN A 50 21.30 7.63 -16.32
N ASN A 51 20.39 7.22 -15.43
CA ASN A 51 19.18 6.51 -15.83
C ASN A 51 17.94 7.07 -15.13
N LEU A 52 16.79 6.73 -15.70
CA LEU A 52 15.49 6.94 -15.11
C LEU A 52 14.69 5.65 -15.26
N LEU A 53 14.15 5.14 -14.17
CA LEU A 53 13.38 3.90 -14.15
C LEU A 53 11.88 4.22 -14.04
N ILE A 54 11.13 3.85 -15.07
CA ILE A 54 9.70 4.15 -15.20
C ILE A 54 8.93 2.82 -15.23
N ALA A 55 7.81 2.76 -14.52
CA ALA A 55 6.92 1.60 -14.54
C ALA A 55 5.44 1.98 -14.63
N THR A 56 4.65 1.01 -15.06
CA THR A 56 3.19 1.00 -14.88
C THR A 56 2.81 -0.30 -14.20
N TRP A 57 1.86 -0.27 -13.27
CA TRP A 57 1.43 -1.46 -12.56
C TRP A 57 -0.05 -1.37 -12.19
N ASN A 58 -0.83 -2.31 -12.73
CA ASN A 58 -2.18 -2.55 -12.24
C ASN A 58 -2.12 -3.38 -10.95
N ILE A 59 -2.46 -2.74 -9.83
CA ILE A 59 -2.61 -3.39 -8.54
C ILE A 59 -4.09 -3.58 -8.28
N ARG A 60 -4.57 -4.80 -8.49
CA ARG A 60 -5.99 -5.16 -8.35
C ARG A 60 -6.59 -4.57 -7.08
N ALA A 61 -7.63 -3.75 -7.25
CA ALA A 61 -8.34 -3.08 -6.17
C ALA A 61 -7.42 -2.46 -5.11
N PHE A 62 -6.51 -1.56 -5.52
CA PHE A 62 -5.62 -0.86 -4.59
C PHE A 62 -6.39 0.20 -3.80
N ALA A 63 -6.82 -0.22 -2.61
CA ALA A 63 -7.74 0.50 -1.75
C ALA A 63 -7.26 0.38 -0.30
N SER A 64 -8.10 -0.18 0.58
CA SER A 64 -7.75 -0.39 1.99
C SER A 64 -6.91 -1.65 2.19
N LEU A 65 -6.59 -1.91 3.46
CA LEU A 65 -5.89 -3.11 3.93
C LEU A 65 -6.42 -3.55 5.29
N THR A 66 -6.25 -4.85 5.58
CA THR A 66 -6.41 -5.44 6.90
C THR A 66 -5.13 -5.21 7.71
N ARG A 67 -5.28 -4.65 8.93
CA ARG A 67 -4.16 -4.39 9.86
C ARG A 67 -3.70 -5.64 10.58
N LYS A 68 -3.22 -6.60 9.79
CA LYS A 68 -2.60 -7.86 10.24
C LYS A 68 -1.40 -8.13 9.34
N TRP A 69 -0.41 -8.84 9.86
CA TRP A 69 0.71 -9.28 9.03
C TRP A 69 0.29 -10.34 8.00
N THR A 70 -0.63 -11.21 8.39
CA THR A 70 -1.22 -12.24 7.51
C THR A 70 -2.73 -12.20 7.65
N ALA A 71 -3.45 -11.90 6.57
CA ALA A 71 -4.91 -11.96 6.53
C ALA A 71 -5.42 -13.41 6.49
N THR A 72 -6.58 -13.66 7.09
CA THR A 72 -7.29 -14.95 7.05
C THR A 72 -8.38 -14.98 5.97
N VAL A 73 -9.05 -16.12 5.84
CA VAL A 73 -10.19 -16.29 4.92
C VAL A 73 -11.39 -15.39 5.28
N ASP A 74 -11.49 -14.94 6.52
CA ASP A 74 -12.59 -14.09 7.00
C ASP A 74 -12.27 -12.60 6.89
N ASP A 75 -11.00 -12.24 6.70
CA ASP A 75 -10.58 -10.84 6.61
C ASP A 75 -10.98 -10.21 5.26
N SER A 76 -11.44 -8.96 5.32
CA SER A 76 -11.73 -8.14 4.14
C SER A 76 -11.35 -6.69 4.43
N PRO A 77 -10.53 -6.03 3.57
CA PRO A 77 -9.96 -6.55 2.33
C PRO A 77 -8.83 -7.57 2.55
N LYS A 78 -8.57 -8.41 1.54
CA LYS A 78 -7.52 -9.46 1.61
C LYS A 78 -6.09 -8.95 1.66
N ARG A 79 -5.86 -7.69 1.27
CA ARG A 79 -4.53 -7.07 1.37
C ARG A 79 -4.19 -6.88 2.84
N ASP A 80 -3.08 -7.47 3.26
CA ASP A 80 -2.52 -7.36 4.61
C ASP A 80 -1.21 -6.54 4.60
N LEU A 81 -0.56 -6.43 5.76
CA LEU A 81 0.71 -5.69 5.89
C LEU A 81 1.85 -6.39 5.12
N ARG A 82 1.88 -7.73 5.06
CA ARG A 82 2.84 -8.48 4.23
C ARG A 82 2.70 -8.10 2.76
N GLY A 83 1.48 -8.15 2.22
CA GLY A 83 1.20 -7.80 0.84
C GLY A 83 1.52 -6.34 0.53
N LEU A 84 1.20 -5.43 1.46
CA LEU A 84 1.58 -4.02 1.31
C LEU A 84 3.11 -3.84 1.31
N LEU A 85 3.83 -4.51 2.22
CA LEU A 85 5.29 -4.43 2.29
C LEU A 85 5.94 -4.92 0.99
N ALA A 86 5.44 -6.02 0.42
CA ALA A 86 5.91 -6.52 -0.88
C ALA A 86 5.65 -5.51 -2.00
N ILE A 87 4.46 -4.90 -2.05
CA ILE A 87 4.13 -3.82 -3.00
C ILE A 87 5.14 -2.68 -2.86
N ILE A 88 5.34 -2.16 -1.65
CA ILE A 88 6.25 -1.03 -1.40
C ILE A 88 7.69 -1.33 -1.86
N ASN A 89 8.19 -2.54 -1.60
CA ASN A 89 9.53 -2.94 -2.03
C ASN A 89 9.69 -3.03 -3.56
N ILE A 90 8.61 -3.27 -4.29
CA ILE A 90 8.58 -3.19 -5.76
C ILE A 90 8.50 -1.72 -6.21
N LEU A 91 7.58 -0.93 -5.62
CA LEU A 91 7.42 0.50 -5.95
C LEU A 91 8.73 1.26 -5.80
N SER A 92 9.49 0.99 -4.73
CA SER A 92 10.74 1.70 -4.39
C SER A 92 11.87 1.56 -5.42
N ARG A 93 11.76 0.58 -6.32
CA ARG A 93 12.76 0.30 -7.37
C ARG A 93 12.74 1.31 -8.50
N PHE A 94 11.60 1.98 -8.70
CA PHE A 94 11.41 2.91 -9.80
C PHE A 94 11.61 4.36 -9.35
N ASP A 95 11.84 5.24 -10.31
CA ASP A 95 11.84 6.68 -10.12
C ASP A 95 10.44 7.26 -10.17
N VAL A 96 9.62 6.71 -11.07
CA VAL A 96 8.19 6.99 -11.16
C VAL A 96 7.43 5.74 -11.55
N ILE A 97 6.28 5.53 -10.94
CA ILE A 97 5.38 4.43 -11.25
C ILE A 97 3.95 4.92 -11.34
N ALA A 98 3.28 4.60 -12.45
CA ALA A 98 1.85 4.77 -12.61
C ALA A 98 1.14 3.52 -12.06
N ILE A 99 0.31 3.71 -11.04
CA ILE A 99 -0.49 2.68 -10.37
C ILE A 99 -1.93 2.79 -10.85
N GLN A 100 -2.45 1.69 -11.41
CA GLN A 100 -3.85 1.57 -11.84
C GLN A 100 -4.72 0.91 -10.75
N GLU A 101 -6.04 1.02 -10.92
CA GLU A 101 -7.07 0.47 -10.02
C GLU A 101 -7.02 1.00 -8.58
N VAL A 102 -6.58 2.25 -8.41
CA VAL A 102 -6.66 2.93 -7.11
C VAL A 102 -8.11 3.29 -6.84
N LYS A 103 -8.73 2.74 -5.79
CA LYS A 103 -10.18 2.88 -5.55
C LYS A 103 -10.53 2.99 -4.07
N GLY A 104 -11.73 3.49 -3.77
CA GLY A 104 -12.31 3.47 -2.42
C GLY A 104 -11.46 4.17 -1.35
N ASP A 105 -11.36 3.53 -0.17
CA ASP A 105 -10.52 3.99 0.95
C ASP A 105 -9.03 3.87 0.58
N LEU A 106 -8.30 4.99 0.59
CA LEU A 106 -6.89 5.09 0.17
C LEU A 106 -5.88 4.67 1.25
N ARG A 107 -6.31 3.96 2.30
CA ARG A 107 -5.44 3.56 3.41
C ARG A 107 -4.14 2.88 2.97
N ALA A 108 -4.18 1.93 2.04
CA ALA A 108 -2.96 1.25 1.61
C ALA A 108 -2.02 2.18 0.84
N LEU A 109 -2.56 3.07 0.00
CA LEU A 109 -1.77 4.08 -0.71
C LEU A 109 -1.10 5.04 0.27
N ARG A 110 -1.85 5.55 1.26
CA ARG A 110 -1.32 6.47 2.28
C ARG A 110 -0.20 5.81 3.10
N ASP A 111 -0.42 4.56 3.53
CA ASP A 111 0.57 3.81 4.28
C ASP A 111 1.83 3.55 3.43
N ALA A 112 1.68 3.22 2.15
CA ALA A 112 2.80 3.04 1.23
C ALA A 112 3.63 4.32 1.08
N ILE A 113 2.99 5.46 0.85
CA ILE A 113 3.68 6.75 0.71
C ILE A 113 4.38 7.12 2.04
N HIS A 114 3.73 6.94 3.18
CA HIS A 114 4.36 7.22 4.48
C HIS A 114 5.57 6.33 4.75
N TYR A 115 5.49 5.04 4.38
CA TYR A 115 6.61 4.11 4.51
C TYR A 115 7.79 4.47 3.60
N LEU A 116 7.49 4.89 2.36
CA LEU A 116 8.50 5.34 1.40
C LEU A 116 9.21 6.63 1.86
N GLY A 117 8.56 7.43 2.72
CA GLY A 117 9.11 8.58 3.41
C GLY A 117 9.07 9.89 2.59
N ASP A 118 9.50 10.98 3.23
CA ASP A 118 9.31 12.37 2.76
C ASP A 118 9.89 12.69 1.37
N ARG A 119 10.78 11.84 0.85
CA ARG A 119 11.34 11.99 -0.49
C ARG A 119 10.37 11.56 -1.60
N TRP A 120 9.31 10.85 -1.28
CA TRP A 120 8.31 10.40 -2.25
C TRP A 120 7.13 11.36 -2.27
N ALA A 121 6.71 11.69 -3.48
CA ALA A 121 5.51 12.46 -3.75
C ALA A 121 4.56 11.66 -4.65
N PHE A 122 3.31 12.13 -4.73
CA PHE A 122 2.32 11.52 -5.60
C PHE A 122 1.49 12.57 -6.34
N LEU A 123 0.99 12.18 -7.51
CA LEU A 123 -0.03 12.87 -8.28
C LEU A 123 -1.14 11.85 -8.57
N MET A 124 -2.40 12.20 -8.39
CA MET A 124 -3.51 11.27 -8.59
C MET A 124 -4.67 11.97 -9.30
N THR A 125 -5.33 11.26 -10.21
CA THR A 125 -6.55 11.75 -10.88
C THR A 125 -7.75 11.71 -9.93
N ASP A 126 -8.81 12.45 -10.27
CA ASP A 126 -10.10 12.29 -9.59
C ASP A 126 -10.79 11.01 -10.06
N VAL A 127 -11.89 10.63 -9.42
CA VAL A 127 -12.76 9.58 -9.94
C VAL A 127 -13.47 10.03 -11.20
N ASN A 128 -13.48 9.14 -12.19
CA ASN A 128 -14.31 9.32 -13.38
C ASN A 128 -15.77 9.55 -12.98
N ARG A 129 -16.39 10.60 -13.52
CA ARG A 129 -17.83 10.89 -13.32
C ARG A 129 -18.66 9.87 -14.09
N GLY A 130 -19.36 8.99 -13.36
CA GLY A 130 -20.36 8.07 -13.92
C GLY A 130 -20.18 6.63 -13.46
N ALA A 131 -21.27 5.86 -13.46
CA ALA A 131 -21.29 4.46 -13.01
C ALA A 131 -20.35 3.53 -13.81
N ALA A 132 -19.97 3.92 -15.04
CA ALA A 132 -19.09 3.15 -15.91
C ALA A 132 -17.59 3.22 -15.52
N GLY A 133 -17.19 4.17 -14.66
CA GLY A 133 -15.78 4.41 -14.31
C GLY A 133 -15.25 3.61 -13.10
N ASN A 134 -16.04 2.69 -12.54
CA ASN A 134 -15.70 1.85 -11.37
C ASN A 134 -15.14 2.60 -10.13
N SER A 135 -15.30 3.92 -10.05
CA SER A 135 -14.71 4.76 -8.99
C SER A 135 -13.20 4.58 -8.81
N GLU A 136 -12.50 4.37 -9.92
CA GLU A 136 -11.05 4.19 -9.98
C GLU A 136 -10.32 5.50 -10.25
N ARG A 137 -9.05 5.53 -9.85
CA ARG A 137 -8.10 6.62 -10.04
C ARG A 137 -6.80 6.05 -10.60
N MET A 138 -6.08 6.89 -11.32
CA MET A 138 -4.67 6.67 -11.63
C MET A 138 -3.83 7.42 -10.61
N ALA A 139 -2.82 6.77 -10.02
CA ALA A 139 -1.86 7.43 -9.15
C ALA A 139 -0.43 7.30 -9.71
N PHE A 140 0.30 8.39 -9.81
CA PHE A 140 1.73 8.42 -10.08
C PHE A 140 2.47 8.63 -8.77
N LEU A 141 3.32 7.67 -8.38
CA LEU A 141 4.25 7.81 -7.26
C LEU A 141 5.64 8.06 -7.81
N PHE A 142 6.37 9.02 -7.25
CA PHE A 142 7.69 9.38 -7.74
C PHE A 142 8.66 9.87 -6.66
N ASP A 143 9.95 9.65 -6.90
CA ASP A 143 11.07 10.12 -6.08
C ASP A 143 11.34 11.62 -6.39
N ALA A 144 10.91 12.50 -5.49
CA ALA A 144 10.95 13.96 -5.68
C ALA A 144 12.37 14.55 -5.65
N GLN A 145 13.39 13.75 -5.31
CA GLN A 145 14.79 14.15 -5.45
C GLN A 145 15.31 14.01 -6.88
N ARG A 146 14.63 13.21 -7.70
CA ARG A 146 15.06 12.86 -9.07
C ARG A 146 14.11 13.39 -10.13
N LEU A 147 12.87 13.66 -9.74
CA LEU A 147 11.82 14.15 -10.63
C LEU A 147 11.14 15.39 -10.05
N ASN A 148 10.78 16.30 -10.93
CA ASN A 148 9.93 17.44 -10.60
C ASN A 148 8.74 17.46 -11.56
N LEU A 149 7.58 17.86 -11.05
CA LEU A 149 6.40 18.05 -11.87
C LEU A 149 6.60 19.29 -12.74
N SER A 150 6.21 19.23 -14.01
CA SER A 150 6.21 20.39 -14.91
C SER A 150 5.15 21.43 -14.56
N GLY A 151 4.24 21.12 -13.64
CA GLY A 151 3.17 22.00 -13.16
C GLY A 151 1.83 21.85 -13.89
N LEU A 152 1.80 21.25 -15.08
CA LEU A 152 0.58 21.00 -15.84
C LEU A 152 0.22 19.52 -15.81
N ALA A 153 -0.87 19.16 -15.13
CA ALA A 153 -1.53 17.88 -15.25
C ALA A 153 -2.83 18.07 -16.04
N CYS A 154 -2.80 17.81 -17.34
CA CYS A 154 -3.99 17.87 -18.19
C CYS A 154 -4.72 16.54 -18.13
N GLU A 155 -5.87 16.51 -17.47
CA GLU A 155 -6.86 15.46 -17.65
C GLU A 155 -8.06 16.05 -18.40
N LEU A 156 -8.30 15.56 -19.62
CA LEU A 156 -9.62 15.65 -20.25
C LEU A 156 -10.27 14.28 -20.02
N VAL A 157 -11.36 14.27 -19.25
CA VAL A 157 -12.22 13.10 -19.06
C VAL A 157 -13.42 13.21 -19.99
#